data_AF-A0A521NYX2-F1
#
_entry.id   AF-A0A521NYX2-F1
#
_cell.length_a   1.000
_cell.length_b   1.000
_cell.length_c   1.000
_cell.angle_alpha   90.00
_cell.angle_beta   90.00
_cell.angle_gamma   90.00
#
_symmetry.space_group_name_H-M   'P 1'
#
loop_
_entity.id
_entity.type
_entity.pdbx_description
1 polymer ?
#
loop_
_entity_poly.entity_id
_entity_poly.type
_entity_poly.pdbx_seq_one_letter_code
_entity_poly.pdbx_strand_id
1 'polypeptide(L)'
;MNGYARIRKLRVFGARVYIHWSALLVGAGLFLLCIRTPLLAVITIVSYFGIIFLHEAGHAGFARRMGYRPFAIYLGVIHGVCDYEEPYSHKDEAIVAWGGVAAQMMVALPLIALAATTPLASVRGLGPVVAFLGYFNLVFALLNLVPVAPLDGAKAWALIPIALAERRHKAQAARRSGKR
;
A
#
# COMPACT_ATOMS: atom_id res chain seq x y z
N MET A 1 8.98 4.60 -20.45
CA MET A 1 8.68 3.57 -19.43
C MET A 1 8.65 2.21 -20.11
N ASN A 2 9.82 1.65 -20.42
CA ASN A 2 9.94 0.37 -21.13
C ASN A 2 9.55 -0.78 -20.18
N GLY A 3 8.87 -1.79 -20.70
CA GLY A 3 8.66 -3.05 -19.98
C GLY A 3 7.39 -3.21 -19.13
N TYR A 4 6.50 -2.21 -19.08
CA TYR A 4 5.21 -2.36 -18.40
C TYR A 4 4.11 -2.83 -19.36
N ALA A 5 3.45 -3.92 -19.00
CA ALA A 5 2.28 -4.45 -19.68
C ALA A 5 1.01 -4.08 -18.90
N ARG A 6 -0.01 -3.58 -19.60
CA ARG A 6 -1.29 -3.24 -18.98
C ARG A 6 -2.08 -4.52 -18.68
N ILE A 7 -2.56 -4.67 -17.45
CA ILE A 7 -3.55 -5.70 -17.11
C ILE A 7 -4.89 -5.23 -17.66
N ARG A 8 -5.35 -5.87 -18.74
CA ARG A 8 -6.59 -5.49 -19.43
C ARG A 8 -7.78 -5.60 -18.46
N LYS A 9 -8.68 -4.62 -18.53
CA LYS A 9 -9.92 -4.49 -17.74
C LYS A 9 -9.77 -4.29 -16.22
N LEU A 10 -8.59 -4.48 -15.61
CA LEU A 10 -8.40 -4.19 -14.19
C LEU A 10 -8.29 -2.67 -13.94
N ARG A 11 -9.18 -2.15 -13.09
CA ARG A 11 -9.12 -0.77 -12.58
C ARG A 11 -9.34 -0.77 -11.08
N VAL A 12 -8.49 -0.03 -10.36
CA VAL A 12 -8.51 0.05 -8.89
C VAL A 12 -8.65 1.51 -8.53
N PHE A 13 -9.77 1.88 -7.88
CA PHE A 13 -10.11 3.28 -7.60
C PHE A 13 -10.04 4.21 -8.83
N GLY A 14 -10.17 3.68 -10.05
CA GLY A 14 -10.04 4.44 -11.30
C GLY A 14 -8.66 4.38 -11.95
N ALA A 15 -7.62 4.01 -11.21
CA ALA A 15 -6.28 3.78 -11.75
C ALA A 15 -6.23 2.52 -12.61
N ARG A 16 -5.49 2.59 -13.72
CA ARG A 16 -5.17 1.43 -14.57
C ARG A 16 -3.99 0.66 -13.97
N VAL A 17 -4.06 -0.66 -13.93
CA VAL A 17 -2.97 -1.47 -13.37
C VAL A 17 -2.03 -1.95 -14.48
N TYR A 18 -0.74 -1.76 -14.26
CA TYR A 18 0.35 -2.19 -15.12
C TYR A 18 1.29 -3.10 -14.33
N ILE A 19 1.86 -4.10 -14.99
CA ILE A 19 2.84 -5.01 -14.41
C ILE A 19 4.10 -5.00 -15.26
N HIS A 20 5.27 -4.92 -14.62
CA HIS A 20 6.54 -5.00 -15.32
C HIS A 20 6.83 -6.45 -15.74
N TRP A 21 7.45 -6.69 -16.90
CA TRP A 21 7.78 -8.06 -17.35
C TRP A 21 8.70 -8.81 -16.37
N SER A 22 9.55 -8.09 -15.61
CA SER A 22 10.38 -8.73 -14.59
C SER A 22 9.56 -9.35 -13.45
N ALA A 23 8.40 -8.76 -13.11
CA ALA A 23 7.47 -9.36 -12.15
C ALA A 23 6.88 -10.68 -12.69
N LEU A 24 6.58 -10.73 -14.00
CA LEU A 24 6.14 -11.96 -14.66
C LEU A 24 7.24 -13.02 -14.66
N LEU A 25 8.48 -12.64 -14.92
CA LEU A 25 9.62 -13.58 -14.88
C LEU A 25 9.90 -14.11 -13.48
N VAL A 26 9.89 -13.24 -12.46
CA VAL A 26 10.06 -13.67 -11.07
C VAL A 26 8.90 -14.58 -10.66
N GLY A 27 7.66 -14.23 -11.01
CA GLY A 27 6.49 -15.08 -10.81
C GLY A 27 6.64 -16.44 -11.49
N ALA A 28 7.09 -16.49 -12.74
CA ALA A 28 7.35 -17.74 -13.46
C ALA A 28 8.47 -18.56 -12.82
N GLY A 29 9.56 -17.92 -12.38
CA GLY A 29 10.65 -18.57 -11.66
C GLY A 29 10.17 -19.20 -10.35
N LEU A 30 9.44 -18.44 -9.53
CA LEU A 30 8.82 -18.96 -8.30
C LEU A 30 7.84 -20.10 -8.58
N PHE A 31 7.07 -20.02 -9.68
CA PHE A 31 6.16 -21.08 -10.08
C PHE A 31 6.92 -22.37 -10.44
N LEU A 32 8.00 -22.26 -11.21
CA LEU A 32 8.83 -23.38 -11.60
C LEU A 32 9.50 -24.05 -10.39
N LEU A 33 9.97 -23.26 -9.41
CA LEU A 33 10.52 -23.79 -8.15
C LEU A 33 9.49 -24.61 -7.36
N CYS A 34 8.21 -24.31 -7.53
CA CYS A 34 7.10 -24.99 -6.87
C CYS A 34 6.22 -25.80 -7.86
N ILE A 35 6.79 -26.25 -8.99
CA ILE A 35 6.01 -26.90 -10.06
C ILE A 35 5.27 -28.17 -9.61
N ARG A 36 5.76 -28.82 -8.54
CA ARG A 36 5.14 -30.00 -7.93
C ARG A 36 3.88 -29.68 -7.13
N THR A 37 3.67 -28.41 -6.77
CA THR A 37 2.53 -27.91 -5.98
C THR A 37 1.96 -26.64 -6.62
N PRO A 38 1.45 -26.72 -7.87
CA PRO A 38 1.15 -25.54 -8.69
C PRO A 38 0.11 -24.60 -8.05
N LEU A 39 -0.89 -25.15 -7.35
CA LEU A 39 -1.86 -24.33 -6.61
C LEU A 39 -1.19 -23.50 -5.50
N LEU A 40 -0.30 -24.12 -4.72
CA LEU A 40 0.42 -23.43 -3.65
C LEU A 40 1.39 -22.39 -4.21
N ALA A 41 1.99 -22.69 -5.36
CA ALA A 41 2.85 -21.76 -6.09
C ALA A 41 2.06 -20.49 -6.48
N VAL A 42 0.88 -20.66 -7.09
CA VAL A 42 0.01 -19.53 -7.46
C VAL A 42 -0.40 -18.72 -6.24
N ILE A 43 -0.85 -19.37 -5.17
CA ILE A 43 -1.24 -18.67 -3.94
C ILE A 43 -0.07 -17.86 -3.37
N THR A 44 1.13 -18.45 -3.33
CA THR A 44 2.36 -17.78 -2.87
C THR A 44 2.68 -16.55 -3.72
N ILE A 45 2.68 -16.69 -5.04
CA ILE A 45 3.00 -15.61 -5.99
C ILE A 45 1.99 -14.46 -5.85
N VAL A 46 0.70 -14.79 -5.81
CA VAL A 46 -0.37 -13.80 -5.64
C VAL A 46 -0.26 -13.10 -4.29
N SER A 47 0.05 -13.84 -3.23
CA SER A 47 0.21 -13.24 -1.88
C SER A 47 1.42 -12.31 -1.83
N TYR A 48 2.53 -12.67 -2.46
CA TYR A 48 3.73 -11.84 -2.54
C TYR A 48 3.46 -10.53 -3.29
N PHE A 49 2.98 -10.60 -4.54
CA PHE A 49 2.66 -9.39 -5.31
C PHE A 49 1.50 -8.61 -4.71
N GLY A 50 0.63 -9.29 -3.95
CA GLY A 50 -0.44 -8.68 -3.18
C GLY A 50 0.05 -7.66 -2.16
N ILE A 51 1.25 -7.83 -1.57
CA ILE A 51 1.83 -6.85 -0.65
C ILE A 51 2.01 -5.49 -1.34
N ILE A 52 2.71 -5.49 -2.47
CA ILE A 52 3.01 -4.28 -3.25
C ILE A 52 1.70 -3.69 -3.78
N PHE A 53 0.83 -4.54 -4.34
CA PHE A 53 -0.44 -4.11 -4.88
C PHE A 53 -1.35 -3.45 -3.84
N LEU A 54 -1.47 -4.02 -2.64
CA LEU A 54 -2.28 -3.45 -1.56
C LEU A 54 -1.77 -2.07 -1.14
N HIS A 55 -0.46 -1.91 -1.03
CA HIS A 55 0.17 -0.64 -0.70
C HIS A 55 -0.15 0.43 -1.76
N GLU A 56 0.13 0.17 -3.04
CA GLU A 56 -0.16 1.14 -4.11
C GLU A 56 -1.67 1.41 -4.28
N ALA A 57 -2.50 0.39 -4.08
CA ALA A 57 -3.95 0.55 -4.09
C ALA A 57 -4.44 1.44 -2.93
N GLY A 58 -3.74 1.41 -1.79
CA GLY A 58 -3.98 2.29 -0.66
C GLY A 58 -3.77 3.76 -1.00
N HIS A 59 -2.66 4.10 -1.66
CA HIS A 59 -2.42 5.45 -2.18
C HIS A 59 -3.52 5.87 -3.16
N ALA A 60 -3.84 5.04 -4.15
CA ALA A 60 -4.90 5.33 -5.12
C ALA A 60 -6.26 5.56 -4.44
N GLY A 61 -6.60 4.76 -3.42
CA GLY A 61 -7.83 4.89 -2.65
C GLY A 61 -7.90 6.20 -1.86
N PHE A 62 -6.82 6.56 -1.17
CA PHE A 62 -6.76 7.80 -0.40
C PHE A 62 -6.70 9.04 -1.30
N ALA A 63 -5.95 9.00 -2.39
CA ALA A 63 -5.92 10.07 -3.40
C ALA A 63 -7.34 10.34 -3.92
N ARG A 64 -8.05 9.29 -4.36
CA ARG A 64 -9.45 9.42 -4.81
C ARG A 64 -10.36 10.00 -3.73
N ARG A 65 -10.21 9.53 -2.48
CA ARG A 65 -11.03 10.01 -1.36
C ARG A 65 -10.80 11.49 -1.06
N MET A 66 -9.58 11.98 -1.28
CA MET A 66 -9.21 13.39 -1.14
C MET A 66 -9.57 14.23 -2.39
N GLY A 67 -10.18 13.63 -3.42
CA GLY A 67 -10.60 14.32 -4.64
C GLY A 67 -9.59 14.30 -5.78
N TYR A 68 -8.41 13.70 -5.57
CA TYR A 68 -7.36 13.58 -6.58
C TYR A 68 -7.59 12.37 -7.48
N ARG A 69 -7.34 12.52 -8.78
CA ARG A 69 -7.58 11.45 -9.77
C ARG A 69 -6.42 10.45 -9.83
N PRO A 70 -6.61 9.16 -9.52
CA PRO A 70 -5.60 8.13 -9.75
C PRO A 70 -5.54 7.76 -11.24
N PHE A 71 -4.36 7.80 -11.86
CA PHE A 71 -4.17 7.53 -13.28
C PHE A 71 -3.72 6.08 -13.55
N ALA A 72 -2.76 5.59 -12.77
CA ALA A 72 -2.14 4.29 -12.96
C ALA A 72 -1.50 3.72 -11.69
N ILE A 73 -1.45 2.40 -11.58
CA ILE A 73 -0.65 1.67 -10.59
C ILE A 73 0.34 0.82 -11.38
N TYR A 74 1.63 1.01 -11.13
CA TYR A 74 2.72 0.27 -11.74
C TYR A 74 3.28 -0.72 -10.73
N LEU A 75 3.18 -2.01 -11.03
CA LEU A 75 3.70 -3.08 -10.19
C LEU A 75 5.05 -3.58 -10.73
N GLY A 76 6.09 -3.42 -9.93
CA GLY A 76 7.39 -4.03 -10.15
C GLY A 76 7.55 -5.33 -9.36
N VAL A 77 8.81 -5.80 -9.27
CA VAL A 77 9.16 -6.96 -8.43
C VAL A 77 9.30 -6.55 -6.97
N ILE A 78 10.02 -5.46 -6.71
CA ILE A 78 10.43 -5.04 -5.36
C ILE A 78 9.62 -3.84 -4.88
N HIS A 79 9.28 -2.93 -5.80
CA HIS A 79 8.54 -1.70 -5.50
C HIS A 79 7.37 -1.54 -6.47
N GLY A 80 6.41 -0.72 -6.07
CA GLY A 80 5.35 -0.21 -6.93
C GLY A 80 5.50 1.29 -7.15
N VAL A 81 4.62 1.85 -7.98
CA VAL A 81 4.40 3.30 -8.08
C VAL A 81 2.92 3.53 -8.37
N CYS A 82 2.26 4.31 -7.52
CA CYS A 82 0.94 4.87 -7.79
C CYS A 82 1.09 6.26 -8.41
N ASP A 83 0.60 6.40 -9.64
CA ASP A 83 0.52 7.66 -10.38
C ASP A 83 -0.88 8.26 -10.23
N TYR A 84 -0.93 9.47 -9.68
CA TYR A 84 -2.15 10.20 -9.35
C TYR A 84 -1.93 11.70 -9.49
N GLU A 85 -3.02 12.44 -9.60
CA GLU A 85 -3.02 13.90 -9.67
C GLU A 85 -2.28 14.54 -8.50
N GLU A 86 -1.44 15.53 -8.80
CA GLU A 86 -0.59 16.17 -7.82
C GLU A 86 -1.43 16.83 -6.69
N PRO A 87 -1.16 16.50 -5.42
CA PRO A 87 -1.89 17.10 -4.30
C PRO A 87 -1.70 18.61 -4.21
N TYR A 88 -2.77 19.34 -3.89
CA TYR A 88 -2.72 20.81 -3.73
C TYR A 88 -1.97 21.26 -2.47
N SER A 89 -1.74 20.35 -1.52
CA SER A 89 -1.09 20.67 -0.25
C SER A 89 -0.20 19.52 0.26
N HIS A 90 0.84 19.86 1.01
CA HIS A 90 1.68 18.89 1.71
C HIS A 90 0.91 18.04 2.72
N LYS A 91 -0.21 18.57 3.25
CA LYS A 91 -1.09 17.82 4.14
C LYS A 91 -1.75 16.66 3.40
N ASP A 92 -2.27 16.93 2.21
CA ASP A 92 -2.92 15.92 1.39
C ASP A 92 -1.91 14.89 0.89
N GLU A 93 -0.71 15.35 0.51
CA GLU A 93 0.41 14.45 0.19
C GLU A 93 0.73 13.51 1.35
N ALA A 94 0.82 14.02 2.58
CA ALA A 94 1.05 13.18 3.76
C ALA A 94 -0.10 12.22 4.05
N ILE A 95 -1.36 12.64 3.84
CA ILE A 95 -2.55 11.78 3.99
C ILE A 95 -2.54 10.65 2.96
N VAL A 96 -2.20 10.95 1.70
CA VAL A 96 -2.09 9.94 0.63
C VAL A 96 -0.95 8.98 0.93
N ALA A 97 0.20 9.46 1.41
CA ALA A 97 1.32 8.61 1.83
C ALA A 97 0.92 7.62 2.95
N TRP A 98 0.11 8.06 3.93
CA TRP A 98 -0.46 7.15 4.92
C TRP A 98 -1.41 6.10 4.33
N GLY A 99 -2.01 6.38 3.17
CA GLY A 99 -2.96 5.48 2.51
C GLY A 99 -2.39 4.10 2.20
N GLY A 100 -1.15 4.03 1.73
CA GLY A 100 -0.49 2.75 1.41
C GLY A 100 -0.27 1.88 2.65
N VAL A 101 0.31 2.46 3.70
CA VAL A 101 0.53 1.79 4.99
C VAL A 101 -0.78 1.38 5.63
N ALA A 102 -1.81 2.26 5.61
CA ALA A 102 -3.12 1.96 6.17
C ALA A 102 -3.77 0.76 5.47
N ALA A 103 -3.72 0.69 4.15
CA ALA A 103 -4.26 -0.44 3.39
C ALA A 103 -3.56 -1.76 3.74
N GLN A 104 -2.23 -1.74 3.91
CA GLN A 104 -1.47 -2.91 4.34
C GLN A 104 -1.87 -3.35 5.76
N MET A 105 -1.94 -2.42 6.71
CA MET A 105 -2.32 -2.73 8.09
C MET A 105 -3.76 -3.26 8.20
N MET A 106 -4.69 -2.74 7.41
CA MET A 106 -6.09 -3.20 7.36
C MET A 106 -6.22 -4.67 6.91
N VAL A 107 -5.24 -5.19 6.15
CA VAL A 107 -5.21 -6.60 5.75
C VAL A 107 -4.37 -7.42 6.72
N ALA A 108 -3.19 -6.93 7.09
CA ALA A 108 -2.23 -7.67 7.89
C ALA A 108 -2.73 -7.97 9.31
N LEU A 109 -3.27 -6.96 10.01
CA LEU A 109 -3.65 -7.10 11.42
C LEU A 109 -4.80 -8.11 11.62
N PRO A 110 -5.93 -8.04 10.87
CA PRO A 110 -6.98 -9.04 11.01
C PRO A 110 -6.51 -10.45 10.64
N LEU A 111 -5.67 -10.58 9.62
CA LEU A 111 -5.17 -11.87 9.18
C LEU A 111 -4.25 -12.52 10.22
N ILE A 112 -3.35 -11.74 10.84
CA ILE A 112 -2.50 -12.21 11.94
C ILE A 112 -3.35 -12.56 13.16
N ALA A 113 -4.31 -11.73 13.53
CA ALA A 113 -5.20 -11.98 14.67
C ALA A 113 -6.01 -13.28 14.48
N LEU A 114 -6.51 -13.51 13.28
CA LEU A 114 -7.22 -14.74 12.94
C LEU A 114 -6.28 -15.95 12.98
N ALA A 115 -5.08 -15.84 12.44
CA ALA A 115 -4.07 -16.91 12.48
C ALA A 115 -3.57 -17.23 13.90
N ALA A 116 -3.61 -16.27 14.83
CA ALA A 116 -3.24 -16.48 16.23
C ALA A 116 -4.34 -17.19 17.04
N THR A 117 -5.60 -17.06 16.62
CA THR A 117 -6.78 -17.59 17.34
C THR A 117 -7.36 -18.85 16.70
N THR A 118 -6.92 -19.20 15.49
CA THR A 118 -7.41 -20.35 14.72
C THR A 118 -6.26 -21.08 14.04
N PRO A 119 -6.40 -22.37 13.67
CA PRO A 119 -5.37 -23.10 12.94
C PRO A 119 -5.30 -22.70 11.45
N LEU A 120 -5.47 -21.42 11.13
CA LEU A 120 -5.55 -20.91 9.77
C LEU A 120 -4.31 -21.27 8.94
N ALA A 121 -3.13 -21.19 9.54
CA ALA A 121 -1.87 -21.56 8.88
C ALA A 121 -1.78 -23.07 8.55
N SER A 122 -2.51 -23.90 9.30
CA SER A 122 -2.58 -25.36 9.10
C SER A 122 -3.56 -25.74 7.99
N VAL A 123 -4.44 -24.82 7.56
CA VAL A 123 -5.33 -25.03 6.43
C VAL A 123 -4.50 -25.05 5.15
N ARG A 124 -4.66 -26.11 4.35
CA ARG A 124 -3.91 -26.32 3.10
C ARG A 124 -4.04 -25.09 2.19
N GLY A 125 -2.92 -24.45 1.90
CA GLY A 125 -2.83 -23.29 1.01
C GLY A 125 -2.90 -21.93 1.70
N LEU A 126 -3.32 -21.84 2.97
CA LEU A 126 -3.40 -20.55 3.68
C LEU A 126 -2.11 -20.14 4.39
N GLY A 127 -1.18 -21.06 4.62
CA GLY A 127 0.14 -20.77 5.16
C GLY A 127 0.85 -19.60 4.45
N PRO A 128 1.01 -19.61 3.11
CA PRO A 128 1.60 -18.49 2.37
C PRO A 128 0.79 -17.20 2.47
N VAL A 129 -0.53 -17.28 2.53
CA VAL A 129 -1.39 -16.08 2.67
C VAL A 129 -1.11 -15.38 3.98
N VAL A 130 -1.10 -16.13 5.09
CA VAL A 130 -0.77 -15.60 6.42
C VAL A 130 0.67 -15.09 6.48
N ALA A 131 1.62 -15.84 5.91
CA ALA A 131 3.02 -15.43 5.86
C ALA A 131 3.21 -14.10 5.11
N PHE A 132 2.74 -14.01 3.86
CA PHE A 132 2.97 -12.84 3.01
C PHE A 132 2.01 -11.69 3.31
N LEU A 133 0.70 -11.89 3.26
CA LEU A 133 -0.28 -10.81 3.46
C LEU A 133 -0.50 -10.44 4.93
N GLY A 134 -0.07 -11.30 5.85
CA GLY A 134 -0.05 -11.03 7.29
C GLY A 134 1.30 -10.47 7.70
N TYR A 135 2.25 -11.36 8.00
CA TYR A 135 3.52 -10.99 8.65
C TYR A 135 4.43 -10.14 7.77
N PHE A 136 4.75 -10.56 6.53
CA PHE A 136 5.62 -9.76 5.66
C PHE A 136 4.97 -8.43 5.30
N ASN A 137 3.68 -8.42 4.99
CA ASN A 137 2.94 -7.19 4.70
C ASN A 137 3.01 -6.18 5.87
N LEU A 138 2.91 -6.66 7.11
CA LEU A 138 3.10 -5.82 8.29
C LEU A 138 4.54 -5.28 8.37
N VAL A 139 5.54 -6.12 8.13
CA VAL A 139 6.95 -5.68 8.10
C VAL A 139 7.16 -4.60 7.03
N PHE A 140 6.66 -4.80 5.81
CA PHE A 140 6.76 -3.80 4.74
C PHE A 140 6.00 -2.50 5.08
N ALA A 141 4.83 -2.59 5.72
CA ALA A 141 4.11 -1.41 6.20
C ALA A 141 4.93 -0.61 7.21
N LEU A 142 5.59 -1.29 8.16
CA LEU A 142 6.47 -0.65 9.14
C LEU A 142 7.73 -0.06 8.50
N LEU A 143 8.33 -0.75 7.54
CA LEU A 143 9.46 -0.22 6.77
C LEU A 143 9.05 1.03 5.99
N ASN A 144 7.89 1.04 5.35
CA ASN A 144 7.40 2.23 4.65
C ASN A 144 7.12 3.43 5.58
N LEU A 145 6.97 3.23 6.89
CA LEU A 145 6.90 4.32 7.86
C LEU A 145 8.26 4.86 8.30
N VAL A 146 9.39 4.31 7.86
CA VAL A 146 10.70 4.88 8.17
C VAL A 146 10.83 6.28 7.54
N PRO A 147 11.23 7.33 8.28
CA PRO A 147 11.24 8.72 7.82
C PRO A 147 12.43 9.05 6.90
N VAL A 148 12.67 8.24 5.86
CA VAL A 148 13.81 8.37 4.95
C VAL A 148 13.34 8.17 3.50
N ALA A 149 13.68 9.09 2.61
CA ALA A 149 13.40 8.93 1.19
C ALA A 149 14.15 7.70 0.63
N PRO A 150 13.54 6.90 -0.27
CA PRO A 150 12.28 7.14 -0.99
C PRO A 150 11.02 6.58 -0.30
N LEU A 151 11.06 6.21 0.97
CA LEU A 151 9.94 5.59 1.68
C LEU A 151 8.87 6.63 2.04
N ASP A 152 7.62 6.17 2.16
CA ASP A 152 6.47 7.03 2.43
C ASP A 152 6.56 7.79 3.74
N GLY A 153 7.25 7.24 4.73
CA GLY A 153 7.47 7.87 6.04
C GLY A 153 8.03 9.28 5.91
N ALA A 154 8.87 9.54 4.91
CA ALA A 154 9.42 10.87 4.64
C ALA A 154 8.31 11.93 4.42
N LYS A 155 7.18 11.53 3.83
CA LYS A 155 6.01 12.39 3.58
C LYS A 155 4.94 12.22 4.66
N ALA A 156 4.65 10.98 5.05
CA ALA A 156 3.59 10.61 5.98
C ALA A 156 3.72 11.31 7.34
N TRP A 157 4.94 11.41 7.88
CA TRP A 157 5.17 12.04 9.18
C TRP A 157 5.00 13.56 9.17
N ALA A 158 5.02 14.22 8.01
CA ALA A 158 4.79 15.66 7.89
C ALA A 158 3.37 16.06 8.36
N LEU A 159 2.43 15.11 8.39
CA LEU A 159 1.07 15.32 8.87
C LEU A 159 1.03 15.81 10.33
N ILE A 160 1.95 15.34 11.19
CA ILE A 160 1.98 15.70 12.62
C ILE A 160 2.26 17.20 12.82
N PRO A 161 3.40 17.76 12.35
CA PRO A 161 3.69 19.18 12.52
C PRO A 161 2.63 20.08 11.85
N ILE A 162 2.10 19.66 10.69
CA ILE A 162 1.01 20.38 10.01
C ILE A 162 -0.24 20.45 10.89
N ALA A 163 -0.69 19.32 11.44
CA ALA A 163 -1.88 19.27 12.30
C ALA A 163 -1.69 20.09 13.60
N LEU A 164 -0.48 20.09 14.16
CA LEU A 164 -0.15 20.90 15.34
C LEU A 164 -0.18 22.41 15.02
N ALA A 165 0.35 22.82 13.87
CA ALA A 165 0.32 24.21 13.42
C ALA A 165 -1.12 24.70 13.22
N GLU A 166 -1.96 23.92 12.52
CA GLU A 166 -3.37 24.26 12.30
C GLU A 166 -4.15 24.45 13.62
N ARG A 167 -3.92 23.58 14.60
CA ARG A 167 -4.54 23.69 15.94
C ARG A 167 -4.11 24.98 16.65
N ARG A 168 -2.83 25.34 16.58
CA ARG A 168 -2.30 26.59 17.17
C ARG A 168 -2.92 27.83 16.53
N HIS A 169 -3.01 27.87 15.20
CA HIS A 169 -3.64 28.98 14.48
C HIS A 169 -5.13 29.15 14.84
N LYS A 170 -5.89 28.05 14.90
CA LYS A 170 -7.31 28.10 15.34
C LYS A 170 -7.47 28.62 16.76
N ALA A 171 -6.63 28.17 17.70
CA ALA A 171 -6.67 28.63 19.08
C ALA A 171 -6.35 30.13 19.21
N GLN A 172 -5.39 30.64 18.43
CA GLN A 172 -5.05 32.06 18.40
C GLN A 172 -6.18 32.90 17.79
N ALA A 173 -6.83 32.43 16.73
CA ALA A 173 -7.97 33.11 16.11
C ALA A 173 -9.14 33.24 17.11
N ALA A 174 -9.50 32.15 17.81
CA ALA A 174 -10.56 32.17 18.82
C ALA A 174 -10.27 33.16 19.97
N ARG A 175 -9.01 33.24 20.44
CA ARG A 175 -8.59 34.21 21.47
C ARG A 175 -8.66 35.67 21.01
N ARG A 176 -8.50 35.95 19.71
CA ARG A 176 -8.62 37.31 19.16
C ARG A 176 -10.07 37.74 18.98
N SER A 177 -10.95 36.80 18.59
CA SER A 177 -12.38 37.07 18.43
C SER A 177 -13.11 37.25 19.77
N GLY A 178 -12.71 36.55 20.84
CA GLY A 178 -13.31 36.72 22.18
C GLY A 178 -12.82 37.94 22.97
N LYS A 179 -11.95 38.78 22.39
CA LYS A 179 -11.49 40.06 22.98
C LYS A 179 -12.16 41.29 22.34
N ARG A 180 -13.08 41.10 21.39
CA ARG A 180 -13.96 42.14 20.83
C ARG A 180 -15.35 41.98 21.41
#